data_AF-A0A0L0CDI4-F1
#
_entry.id   AF-A0A0L0CDI4-F1
#
_cell.length_a   1.000
_cell.length_b   1.000
_cell.length_c   1.000
_cell.angle_alpha   90.00
_cell.angle_beta   90.00
_cell.angle_gamma   90.00
#
_symmetry.space_group_name_H-M   'P 1'
#
loop_
_entity.id
_entity.type
_entity.pdbx_description
1 polymer ?
#
loop_
_entity_poly.entity_id
_entity_poly.type
_entity_poly.pdbx_seq_one_letter_code
_entity_poly.pdbx_strand_id
1 'polypeptide(L)'
;MVNTVFNKFLLIAGFASLAHAAYSAAHYRTYLRLTEQEFTKLPLDIVVQIVVSLIVVIYNLIQIVGNFKEIRATVDMQAKSWDTFGNFPSFYSFNHRGKALSPNYVPEEEAEDDH
;
A
#
# COMPACT_ATOMS: atom_id res chain seq x y z
N MET A 1 5.06 15.25 -1.26
CA MET A 1 4.64 13.84 -1.09
C MET A 1 4.61 13.56 0.40
N VAL A 2 3.42 13.50 1.01
CA VAL A 2 3.31 13.20 2.45
C VAL A 2 3.82 11.78 2.67
N ASN A 3 4.68 11.57 3.68
CA ASN A 3 5.30 10.27 3.93
C ASN A 3 4.22 9.20 4.17
N THR A 4 4.09 8.24 3.26
CA THR A 4 3.06 7.18 3.32
C THR A 4 3.19 6.33 4.58
N VAL A 5 4.41 6.17 5.11
CA VAL A 5 4.64 5.49 6.40
C VAL A 5 4.02 6.29 7.54
N PHE A 6 4.23 7.60 7.57
CA PHE A 6 3.67 8.49 8.59
C PHE A 6 2.13 8.50 8.56
N ASN A 7 1.52 8.56 7.37
CA ASN A 7 0.06 8.48 7.23
C ASN A 7 -0.51 7.13 7.72
N LYS A 8 0.20 6.02 7.51
CA LYS A 8 -0.19 4.70 8.03
C LYS A 8 -0.14 4.66 9.55
N PHE A 9 0.91 5.22 10.17
CA PHE A 9 0.98 5.33 11.62
C PHE A 9 -0.15 6.20 12.18
N LEU A 10 -0.40 7.36 11.57
CA LEU A 10 -1.53 8.23 11.92
C LEU A 10 -2.89 7.55 11.76
N LEU A 11 -3.08 6.75 10.72
CA LEU A 11 -4.30 5.99 10.51
C LEU A 11 -4.52 4.98 11.64
N ILE A 12 -3.48 4.23 12.01
CA ILE A 12 -3.52 3.27 13.13
C ILE A 12 -3.84 4.00 14.45
N ALA A 13 -3.17 5.12 14.72
CA ALA A 13 -3.43 5.94 15.89
C ALA A 13 -4.87 6.51 15.90
N GLY A 14 -5.39 6.91 14.74
CA GLY A 14 -6.78 7.37 14.58
C GLY A 14 -7.79 6.28 14.91
N PHE A 15 -7.58 5.04 14.42
CA PHE A 15 -8.43 3.90 14.77
C PHE A 15 -8.33 3.52 16.25
N ALA A 16 -7.12 3.55 16.83
CA ALA A 16 -6.92 3.30 18.25
C ALA A 16 -7.64 4.35 19.11
N SER A 17 -7.57 5.63 18.74
CA SER A 17 -8.29 6.72 19.41
C SER A 17 -9.82 6.56 19.28
N LEU A 18 -10.31 6.15 18.11
CA LEU A 18 -11.73 5.90 17.90
C LEU A 18 -12.23 4.71 18.74
N ALA A 19 -11.44 3.64 18.83
CA ALA A 19 -11.72 2.48 19.68
C ALA A 19 -11.72 2.87 21.17
N HIS A 20 -10.78 3.71 21.59
CA HIS A 20 -10.74 4.26 22.94
C HIS A 20 -12.02 5.06 23.26
N ALA A 21 -12.44 5.95 22.36
CA ALA A 21 -13.66 6.73 22.56
C ALA A 21 -14.92 5.84 22.61
N ALA A 22 -14.98 4.78 21.81
CA ALA A 22 -16.05 3.78 21.87
C ALA A 22 -16.06 3.04 23.21
N TYR A 23 -14.89 2.65 23.73
CA TYR A 23 -14.75 2.07 25.06
C TYR A 23 -15.23 3.03 26.15
N SER A 24 -14.80 4.31 26.10
CA SER A 24 -15.25 5.35 27.04
C SER A 24 -16.76 5.54 27.01
N ALA A 25 -17.38 5.57 25.83
CA ALA A 25 -18.83 5.68 25.69
C ALA A 25 -19.57 4.46 26.25
N ALA A 26 -19.06 3.25 26.02
CA ALA A 26 -19.63 2.03 26.57
C ALA A 26 -19.49 1.98 28.09
N HIS A 27 -18.32 2.33 28.63
CA HIS A 27 -18.06 2.39 30.06
C HIS A 27 -18.97 3.42 30.75
N TYR A 28 -19.13 4.61 30.17
CA TYR A 28 -20.04 5.64 30.68
C TYR A 28 -21.50 5.15 30.77
N ARG A 29 -21.97 4.43 29.75
CA ARG A 29 -23.32 3.83 29.78
C ARG A 29 -23.48 2.77 30.88
N THR A 30 -22.47 1.93 31.07
CA THR A 30 -22.48 0.92 32.14
C THR A 30 -22.44 1.57 33.52
N TYR A 31 -21.63 2.62 33.69
CA TYR A 31 -21.55 3.39 34.93
C TYR A 31 -22.89 4.02 35.33
N LEU A 32 -23.60 4.65 34.39
CA LEU A 32 -24.93 5.21 34.64
C LEU A 32 -25.94 4.13 35.05
N ARG A 33 -25.91 2.96 34.41
CA ARG A 33 -26.77 1.83 34.78
C ARG A 33 -26.50 1.34 36.20
N LEU A 34 -25.21 1.26 36.58
CA LEU A 34 -24.81 0.79 37.91
C LEU A 34 -25.16 1.81 39.02
N THR A 35 -25.16 3.09 38.69
CA THR A 35 -25.48 4.18 39.62
C THR A 35 -26.96 4.59 39.60
N GLU A 36 -27.79 3.83 38.88
CA GLU A 36 -29.22 4.09 38.69
C GLU A 36 -29.54 5.51 38.16
N GLN A 37 -28.59 6.11 37.45
CA GLN A 37 -28.76 7.42 36.84
C GLN A 37 -29.34 7.28 35.43
N GLU A 38 -30.22 8.20 35.07
CA GLU A 38 -30.79 8.24 33.72
C GLU A 38 -29.76 8.72 32.68
N PHE A 39 -29.72 8.02 31.54
CA PHE A 39 -28.91 8.44 30.40
C PHE A 39 -29.56 9.64 29.71
N THR A 40 -29.00 10.84 29.92
CA THR A 40 -29.48 12.07 29.27
C THR A 40 -28.70 12.37 28.00
N LYS A 41 -27.36 12.45 28.10
CA LYS A 41 -26.47 12.77 26.98
C LYS A 41 -25.08 12.21 27.20
N LEU A 42 -24.32 12.07 26.11
CA LEU A 42 -22.91 11.70 26.20
C LEU A 42 -22.07 12.92 26.62
N PRO A 43 -21.05 12.74 27.46
CA PRO A 43 -20.08 13.78 27.79
C PRO A 43 -19.45 14.38 26.52
N LEU A 44 -19.29 15.71 26.53
CA LEU A 44 -18.87 16.47 25.36
C LEU A 44 -17.44 16.13 24.92
N ASP A 45 -16.57 15.80 25.86
CA ASP A 45 -15.21 15.30 25.62
C ASP A 45 -15.21 14.03 24.75
N ILE A 46 -16.06 13.04 25.07
CA ILE A 46 -16.16 11.80 24.28
C ILE A 46 -16.68 12.10 22.87
N VAL A 47 -17.68 12.98 22.75
CA VAL A 47 -18.22 13.39 21.44
C VAL A 47 -17.14 14.06 20.58
N VAL A 48 -16.40 15.02 21.16
CA VAL A 48 -15.30 15.70 20.46
C VAL A 48 -14.21 14.71 20.07
N GLN A 49 -13.85 13.77 20.95
CA GLN A 49 -12.85 12.75 20.62
C GLN A 49 -13.27 11.88 19.44
N ILE A 50 -14.54 11.45 19.37
CA ILE A 50 -15.07 10.67 18.24
C ILE A 50 -14.98 11.47 16.94
N VAL A 51 -15.44 12.73 16.94
CA VAL A 51 -15.45 13.59 15.75
C VAL A 51 -14.03 13.84 15.23
N VAL A 52 -13.10 14.21 16.12
CA VAL A 52 -11.70 14.44 15.76
C VAL A 52 -11.05 13.15 15.23
N SER A 53 -11.26 12.02 15.92
CA SER A 53 -10.71 10.73 15.49
C SER A 53 -11.25 10.32 14.12
N LEU A 54 -12.53 10.56 13.85
CA LEU A 54 -13.16 10.27 12.57
C LEU A 54 -12.56 11.11 11.43
N ILE A 55 -12.37 12.42 11.65
CA ILE A 55 -11.76 13.32 10.65
C ILE A 55 -10.34 12.85 10.34
N VAL A 56 -9.56 12.50 11.36
CA VAL A 56 -8.19 11.99 11.19
C VAL A 56 -8.20 10.69 10.37
N VAL A 57 -9.09 9.75 10.67
CA VAL A 57 -9.18 8.48 9.93
C VAL A 57 -9.53 8.73 8.46
N ILE A 58 -10.55 9.54 8.18
CA ILE A 58 -10.99 9.84 6.80
C ILE A 58 -9.85 10.49 6.01
N TYR A 59 -9.21 11.51 6.59
CA TYR A 59 -8.13 12.23 5.92
C TYR A 59 -6.95 11.31 5.59
N ASN A 60 -6.50 10.49 6.55
CA ASN A 60 -5.37 9.59 6.34
C ASN A 60 -5.71 8.44 5.37
N LEU A 61 -6.96 7.95 5.39
CA LEU A 61 -7.40 6.90 4.48
C LEU A 61 -7.31 7.35 3.01
N ILE A 62 -7.77 8.57 2.71
CA ILE A 62 -7.68 9.15 1.36
C ILE A 62 -6.23 9.23 0.89
N GLN A 63 -5.30 9.59 1.79
CA GLN A 63 -3.88 9.66 1.47
C GLN A 63 -3.21 8.29 1.24
N ILE A 64 -3.79 7.20 1.77
CA ILE A 64 -3.24 5.84 1.65
C ILE A 64 -3.76 5.10 0.43
N VAL A 65 -5.01 5.35 0.02
CA VAL A 65 -5.66 4.70 -1.14
C VAL A 65 -4.86 4.90 -2.43
N GLY A 66 -4.00 5.92 -2.49
CA GLY A 66 -3.11 6.17 -3.61
C GLY A 66 -3.75 7.08 -4.66
N ASN A 67 -2.98 7.39 -5.68
CA ASN A 67 -3.43 8.30 -6.73
C ASN A 67 -4.20 7.55 -7.82
N PHE A 68 -5.18 8.23 -8.40
CA PHE A 68 -5.83 7.75 -9.60
C PHE A 68 -4.81 7.66 -10.76
N LYS A 69 -4.88 6.57 -11.52
CA LYS A 69 -4.11 6.40 -12.76
C LYS A 69 -4.93 6.95 -13.93
N GLU A 70 -4.26 7.55 -14.91
CA GLU A 70 -4.91 8.05 -16.12
C GLU A 70 -5.47 6.89 -16.97
N ILE A 71 -6.66 7.06 -17.53
CA ILE A 71 -7.35 6.05 -18.34
C ILE A 71 -6.73 5.92 -19.76
N ARG A 72 -6.04 6.97 -20.22
CA ARG A 72 -5.52 7.04 -21.59
C ARG A 72 -4.30 6.14 -21.76
N ALA A 73 -4.47 5.05 -22.48
CA ALA A 73 -3.40 4.09 -22.79
C ALA A 73 -2.19 4.71 -23.54
N THR A 74 -2.39 5.79 -24.29
CA THR A 74 -1.28 6.43 -25.02
C THR A 74 -0.23 7.04 -24.10
N VAL A 75 -0.60 7.44 -22.88
CA VAL A 75 0.35 8.03 -21.90
C VAL A 75 1.28 6.96 -21.35
N ASP A 76 0.74 5.78 -21.01
CA ASP A 76 1.54 4.63 -20.62
C ASP A 76 2.43 4.14 -21.78
N MET A 77 1.93 4.17 -23.03
CA MET A 77 2.70 3.74 -24.20
C MET A 77 3.83 4.71 -24.57
N GLN A 78 3.66 6.01 -24.33
CA GLN A 78 4.72 7.01 -24.55
C GLN A 78 5.95 6.78 -23.65
N ALA A 79 5.75 6.21 -22.46
CA ALA A 79 6.84 5.88 -21.55
C ALA A 79 7.63 4.64 -21.98
N LYS A 80 7.14 3.86 -22.97
CA LYS A 80 7.76 2.60 -23.40
C LYS A 80 8.67 2.83 -24.60
N SER A 81 9.92 2.38 -24.53
CA SER A 81 10.86 2.44 -25.66
C SER A 81 10.65 1.32 -26.68
N TRP A 82 11.10 1.55 -27.91
CA TRP A 82 11.11 0.53 -28.96
C TRP A 82 11.93 -0.71 -28.59
N ASP A 83 13.03 -0.54 -27.85
CA ASP A 83 13.84 -1.67 -27.35
C ASP A 83 13.04 -2.59 -26.42
N THR A 84 12.19 -2.01 -25.57
CA THR A 84 11.32 -2.80 -24.66
C THR A 84 10.15 -3.43 -25.40
N PHE A 85 9.71 -2.84 -26.53
CA PHE A 85 8.61 -3.35 -27.33
C PHE A 85 9.04 -4.47 -28.29
N GLY A 86 10.21 -4.34 -28.92
CA GLY A 86 10.78 -5.33 -29.83
C GLY A 86 11.36 -6.56 -29.15
N ASN A 87 11.51 -6.51 -27.83
CA ASN A 87 11.92 -7.65 -27.02
C ASN A 87 10.74 -8.64 -26.85
N PHE A 88 10.75 -9.74 -27.60
CA PHE A 88 9.73 -10.79 -27.54
C PHE A 88 10.27 -12.03 -26.78
N PRO A 89 9.90 -12.24 -25.51
CA PRO A 89 10.47 -13.32 -24.69
C PRO A 89 10.20 -14.73 -25.24
N SER A 90 9.07 -14.90 -25.93
CA SER A 90 8.71 -16.19 -26.55
C SER A 90 9.60 -16.58 -27.74
N PHE A 91 10.39 -15.66 -28.29
CA PHE A 91 11.24 -15.88 -29.47
C PHE A 91 12.73 -15.66 -29.18
N TYR A 92 13.15 -15.82 -27.93
CA TYR A 92 14.57 -15.71 -27.60
C TYR A 92 15.40 -16.82 -28.23
N SER A 93 16.39 -16.40 -29.02
CA SER A 93 17.49 -17.24 -29.44
C SER A 93 18.69 -16.93 -28.55
N PHE A 94 19.26 -17.95 -27.94
CA PHE A 94 20.47 -17.84 -27.12
C PHE A 94 21.76 -18.01 -27.94
N ASN A 95 21.63 -18.20 -29.27
CA ASN A 95 22.77 -18.18 -30.17
C ASN A 95 23.06 -16.75 -30.61
N HIS A 96 23.80 -16.01 -29.79
CA HIS A 96 24.19 -14.62 -30.05
C HIS A 96 25.63 -14.36 -29.59
N ARG A 97 26.22 -13.23 -30.01
CA ARG A 97 27.62 -12.86 -29.70
C ARG A 97 27.93 -12.82 -28.20
N GLY A 98 26.93 -12.55 -27.35
CA GLY A 98 27.08 -12.64 -25.89
C GLY A 98 27.36 -14.05 -25.34
N LYS A 99 27.07 -15.12 -26.09
CA LYS A 99 27.36 -16.51 -25.69
C LYS A 99 28.86 -16.71 -25.48
N ALA A 100 29.69 -16.19 -26.39
CA ALA A 100 31.16 -16.27 -26.33
C ALA A 100 31.81 -15.37 -25.25
N LEU A 101 31.03 -14.45 -24.66
CA LEU A 101 31.49 -13.59 -23.57
C LEU A 101 31.15 -14.18 -22.19
N SER A 102 30.47 -15.33 -22.15
CA SER A 102 30.16 -16.04 -20.90
C SER A 102 31.42 -16.68 -20.33
N PRO A 103 31.71 -16.53 -19.02
CA PRO A 103 32.85 -17.21 -18.38
C PRO A 103 32.83 -18.74 -18.49
N ASN A 104 31.66 -19.32 -18.74
CA ASN A 104 31.44 -20.76 -18.86
C ASN A 104 31.24 -21.21 -20.32
N TYR A 105 31.63 -20.39 -21.29
CA TYR A 105 31.53 -20.76 -22.71
C TYR A 105 32.65 -21.73 -23.08
N VAL A 106 32.28 -22.93 -23.54
CA VAL A 106 33.19 -23.87 -24.20
C VAL A 106 32.87 -23.84 -25.70
N PRO A 107 33.86 -23.57 -26.58
CA PRO A 107 33.68 -23.64 -28.03
C PRO A 107 33.20 -25.04 -28.44
N GLU A 108 32.26 -25.12 -29.38
CA GLU A 108 31.70 -26.41 -29.83
C GLU A 108 32.78 -27.32 -30.46
N GLU A 109 33.87 -26.73 -30.98
CA GLU A 109 35.05 -27.44 -31.51
C GLU A 109 35.86 -28.18 -30.42
N GLU A 110 35.86 -27.73 -29.17
CA GLU A 110 36.58 -28.39 -28.06
C GLU A 110 35.71 -29.43 -27.33
N ALA A 111 34.40 -29.45 -27.58
CA ALA A 111 33.46 -30.37 -26.93
C ALA A 111 33.29 -31.70 -27.67
N GLU A 112 33.68 -31.79 -28.96
CA GLU A 112 33.62 -33.03 -29.75
C GLU A 112 34.83 -33.97 -29.51
N ASP A 113 35.94 -33.44 -28.97
CA ASP A 113 37.19 -34.21 -28.76
C ASP A 113 37.23 -34.99 -27.42
N ASP A 114 36.21 -34.87 -26.57
CA ASP A 114 36.15 -35.47 -25.21
C ASP A 114 35.18 -36.68 -25.11
N HIS A 115 34.85 -37.32 -26.26
CA HIS A 115 34.02 -38.52 -26.37
C HIS A 115 34.78 -39.77 -26.84
#